data_AF-A0AAV8XG60-F1
#
_entry.id   AF-A0AAV8XG60-F1
#
_cell.length_a   1.000
_cell.length_b   1.000
_cell.length_c   1.000
_cell.angle_alpha   90.00
_cell.angle_beta   90.00
_cell.angle_gamma   90.00
#
_symmetry.space_group_name_H-M   'P 1'
#
loop_
_entity.id
_entity.type
_entity.pdbx_description
1 polymer ?
#
loop_
_entity_poly.entity_id
_entity_poly.type
_entity_poly.pdbx_seq_one_letter_code
_entity_poly.pdbx_strand_id
1 'polypeptide(L)'
;MIFTEDLKNMLHISDNDEDVDLVVKMIKRFNQQNKQLRFGNYVFGPVVMRLFHHFNKADLALEEMLDVVNIIKDKQIEGSKYPRNIVVLALAACYKMNSKESFEYALKLWKDLKDVGHFPMRRATTFCAGLALNQGQPGLAMEILTSARNQNYTTVRNLKVAALTQMGRVEDAIPILRSVLYEDTPDNNTVHTFNADVIATVKNSVTKLDNPDLALEFNRIEQLFQKQGHISDTTLDEQLCHEIQKPPIMNNRQERQQPRFNRFQNERRPNKYYSYRQRPGLGELV
;
A
#
# COMPACT_ATOMS: atom_id res chain seq x y z
N MET A 1 -11.18 12.68 -31.53
CA MET A 1 -10.09 13.02 -30.59
C MET A 1 -10.73 13.08 -29.20
N ILE A 2 -10.11 12.53 -28.16
CA ILE A 2 -10.65 12.50 -26.79
C ILE A 2 -9.79 13.41 -25.94
N PHE A 3 -10.40 14.28 -25.16
CA PHE A 3 -9.72 15.19 -24.24
C PHE A 3 -9.81 14.71 -22.79
N THR A 4 -8.98 15.29 -21.91
CA THR A 4 -8.99 14.96 -20.48
C THR A 4 -10.31 15.31 -19.80
N GLU A 5 -11.01 16.34 -20.28
CA GLU A 5 -12.32 16.74 -19.75
C GLU A 5 -13.41 15.76 -20.17
N ASP A 6 -13.39 15.27 -21.41
CA ASP A 6 -14.37 14.27 -21.89
C ASP A 6 -14.37 13.02 -21.01
N LEU A 7 -13.18 12.54 -20.64
CA LEU A 7 -13.06 11.38 -19.76
C LEU A 7 -13.50 11.68 -18.33
N LYS A 8 -13.17 12.87 -17.78
CA LYS A 8 -13.64 13.28 -16.45
C LYS A 8 -15.17 13.41 -16.40
N ASN A 9 -15.77 13.93 -17.46
CA ASN A 9 -17.22 14.04 -17.57
C ASN A 9 -17.87 12.67 -17.67
N MET A 10 -17.34 11.79 -18.52
CA MET A 10 -17.85 10.41 -18.61
C MET A 10 -17.75 9.67 -17.28
N LEU A 11 -16.65 9.84 -16.53
CA LEU A 11 -16.51 9.28 -15.18
C LEU A 11 -17.58 9.78 -14.19
N HIS A 12 -18.12 10.97 -14.39
CA HIS A 12 -19.17 11.56 -13.54
C HIS A 12 -20.59 11.21 -14.00
N ILE A 13 -20.75 10.77 -15.24
CA ILE A 13 -22.05 10.45 -15.86
C ILE A 13 -22.27 8.93 -15.96
N SER A 14 -21.21 8.14 -15.78
CA SER A 14 -21.29 6.68 -15.84
C SER A 14 -22.20 6.19 -14.71
N ASP A 15 -23.30 5.54 -15.08
CA ASP A 15 -24.28 4.97 -14.14
C ASP A 15 -24.49 3.47 -14.36
N ASN A 16 -24.14 2.95 -15.55
CA ASN A 16 -24.36 1.56 -15.92
C ASN A 16 -23.08 0.82 -16.36
N ASP A 17 -23.18 -0.51 -16.41
CA ASP A 17 -22.11 -1.40 -16.85
C ASP A 17 -21.59 -1.12 -18.26
N GLU A 18 -22.47 -0.72 -19.18
CA GLU A 18 -22.12 -0.34 -20.55
C GLU A 18 -21.29 0.95 -20.60
N ASP A 19 -21.54 1.88 -19.67
CA ASP A 19 -20.79 3.13 -19.58
C ASP A 19 -19.35 2.87 -19.12
N VAL A 20 -19.17 1.91 -18.20
CA VAL A 20 -17.84 1.47 -17.75
C VAL A 20 -17.02 0.93 -18.93
N ASP A 21 -17.62 0.08 -19.77
CA ASP A 21 -16.96 -0.44 -20.98
C ASP A 21 -16.63 0.66 -21.99
N LEU A 22 -17.51 1.65 -22.11
CA LEU A 22 -17.28 2.82 -22.97
C LEU A 22 -16.14 3.68 -22.43
N VAL A 23 -16.07 3.90 -21.11
CA VAL A 23 -14.96 4.62 -20.46
C VAL A 23 -13.64 3.89 -20.70
N VAL A 24 -13.60 2.56 -20.57
CA VAL A 24 -12.41 1.74 -20.89
C VAL A 24 -11.97 1.95 -22.34
N LYS A 25 -12.91 1.86 -23.30
CA LYS A 25 -12.62 2.11 -24.72
C LYS A 25 -12.11 3.53 -24.95
N MET A 26 -12.68 4.53 -24.29
CA MET A 26 -12.25 5.91 -24.37
C MET A 26 -10.84 6.11 -23.79
N ILE A 27 -10.49 5.44 -22.69
CA ILE A 27 -9.15 5.48 -22.10
C ILE A 27 -8.12 4.87 -23.05
N LYS A 28 -8.41 3.68 -23.61
CA LYS A 28 -7.54 3.01 -24.60
C LYS A 28 -7.29 3.93 -25.81
N ARG A 29 -8.36 4.56 -26.33
CA ARG A 29 -8.29 5.49 -27.47
C ARG A 29 -7.56 6.80 -27.13
N PHE A 30 -7.80 7.38 -25.96
CA PHE A 30 -7.08 8.56 -25.46
C PHE A 30 -5.59 8.29 -25.33
N ASN A 31 -5.22 7.10 -24.85
CA ASN A 31 -3.83 6.71 -24.71
C ASN A 31 -3.13 6.50 -26.05
N GLN A 32 -3.79 5.85 -27.02
CA GLN A 32 -3.27 5.71 -28.38
C GLN A 32 -3.06 7.08 -29.05
N GLN A 33 -4.01 8.01 -28.88
CA GLN A 33 -3.89 9.38 -29.40
C GLN A 33 -2.70 10.12 -28.78
N ASN A 34 -2.49 9.94 -27.48
CA ASN A 34 -1.40 10.59 -26.75
C ASN A 34 -0.07 9.82 -26.81
N LYS A 35 0.05 8.76 -27.62
CA LYS A 35 1.27 7.94 -27.70
C LYS A 35 2.46 8.71 -28.28
N GLN A 36 2.21 9.75 -29.07
CA GLN A 36 3.23 10.64 -29.62
C GLN A 36 3.53 11.86 -28.73
N LEU A 37 2.67 12.17 -27.75
CA LEU A 37 2.90 13.26 -26.81
C LEU A 37 3.78 12.77 -25.64
N ARG A 38 5.05 13.15 -25.65
CA ARG A 38 6.01 12.86 -24.56
C ARG A 38 5.65 13.54 -23.22
N PHE A 39 4.79 14.56 -23.23
CA PHE A 39 4.48 15.37 -22.04
C PHE A 39 2.98 15.39 -21.79
N GLY A 40 2.50 14.46 -20.96
CA GLY A 40 1.12 14.46 -20.45
C GLY A 40 1.12 14.63 -18.95
N ASN A 41 0.49 15.70 -18.44
CA ASN A 41 0.46 16.03 -17.01
C ASN A 41 -0.62 15.26 -16.22
N TYR A 42 -1.41 14.38 -16.85
CA TYR A 42 -2.58 13.80 -16.22
C TYR A 42 -2.47 12.29 -16.00
N VAL A 43 -2.59 11.90 -14.73
CA VAL A 43 -2.55 10.50 -14.27
C VAL A 43 -3.98 9.98 -14.10
N PHE A 44 -4.38 9.06 -14.98
CA PHE A 44 -5.74 8.50 -15.02
C PHE A 44 -5.98 7.37 -13.99
N GLY A 45 -4.91 6.72 -13.51
CA GLY A 45 -4.98 5.53 -12.65
C GLY A 45 -5.89 5.68 -11.41
N PRO A 46 -5.71 6.69 -10.55
CA PRO A 46 -6.54 6.86 -9.34
C PRO A 46 -8.01 7.18 -9.62
N VAL A 47 -8.35 7.66 -10.80
CA VAL A 47 -9.74 8.03 -11.14
C VAL A 47 -10.48 6.83 -11.70
N VAL A 48 -9.82 6.04 -12.55
CA VAL A 48 -10.34 4.76 -13.05
C VAL A 48 -10.54 3.76 -11.94
N MET A 49 -9.60 3.67 -10.98
CA MET A 49 -9.79 2.79 -9.82
C MET A 49 -10.97 3.21 -8.95
N ARG A 50 -11.26 4.52 -8.87
CA ARG A 50 -12.45 5.00 -8.17
C ARG A 50 -13.73 4.64 -8.89
N LEU A 51 -13.74 4.69 -10.22
CA LEU A 51 -14.87 4.22 -11.02
C LEU A 51 -15.11 2.73 -10.78
N PHE A 52 -14.10 1.88 -10.99
CA PHE A 52 -14.27 0.44 -10.80
C PHE A 52 -14.64 0.07 -9.36
N HIS A 53 -14.13 0.79 -8.36
CA HIS A 53 -14.55 0.62 -6.97
C HIS A 53 -16.03 1.01 -6.76
N HIS A 54 -16.49 2.12 -7.36
CA HIS A 54 -17.89 2.55 -7.28
C HIS A 54 -18.85 1.51 -7.88
N PHE A 55 -18.45 0.89 -9.00
CA PHE A 55 -19.24 -0.14 -9.68
C PHE A 55 -19.04 -1.56 -9.14
N ASN A 56 -18.26 -1.72 -8.06
CA ASN A 56 -17.91 -3.02 -7.47
C ASN A 56 -17.31 -4.03 -8.48
N LYS A 57 -16.74 -3.53 -9.58
CA LYS A 57 -16.12 -4.30 -10.67
C LYS A 57 -14.63 -4.48 -10.39
N ALA A 58 -14.31 -4.98 -9.21
CA ALA A 58 -12.92 -5.16 -8.79
C ALA A 58 -12.16 -6.07 -9.77
N ASP A 59 -12.76 -7.17 -10.21
CA ASP A 59 -12.10 -8.17 -11.06
C ASP A 59 -11.75 -7.62 -12.46
N LEU A 60 -12.70 -6.93 -13.11
CA LEU A 60 -12.47 -6.21 -14.36
C LEU A 60 -11.45 -5.09 -14.20
N ALA A 61 -11.42 -4.42 -13.04
CA ALA A 61 -10.39 -3.46 -12.72
C ALA A 61 -9.02 -4.10 -12.74
N LEU A 62 -8.86 -5.32 -12.23
CA LEU A 62 -7.55 -5.97 -12.12
C LEU A 62 -6.94 -6.19 -13.52
N GLU A 63 -7.68 -6.78 -14.45
CA GLU A 63 -7.20 -7.08 -15.82
C GLU A 63 -6.93 -5.79 -16.60
N GLU A 64 -7.91 -4.88 -16.64
CA GLU A 64 -7.78 -3.61 -17.36
C GLU A 64 -6.72 -2.70 -16.71
N MET A 65 -6.45 -2.84 -15.42
CA MET A 65 -5.42 -2.06 -14.73
C MET A 65 -4.02 -2.49 -15.14
N LEU A 66 -3.76 -3.78 -15.39
CA LEU A 66 -2.46 -4.22 -15.93
C LEU A 66 -2.20 -3.62 -17.31
N ASP A 67 -3.23 -3.57 -18.17
CA ASP A 67 -3.17 -2.93 -19.47
C ASP A 67 -2.92 -1.42 -19.35
N VAL A 68 -3.67 -0.73 -18.49
CA VAL A 68 -3.49 0.70 -18.23
C VAL A 68 -2.10 0.97 -17.66
N VAL A 69 -1.58 0.14 -16.76
CA VAL A 69 -0.24 0.28 -16.20
C VAL A 69 0.78 0.12 -17.31
N ASN A 70 0.69 -0.91 -18.15
CA ASN A 70 1.63 -1.10 -19.27
C ASN A 70 1.68 0.12 -20.18
N ILE A 71 0.52 0.73 -20.44
CA ILE A 71 0.43 1.95 -21.22
C ILE A 71 1.04 3.16 -20.49
N ILE A 72 0.92 3.23 -19.16
CA ILE A 72 1.48 4.31 -18.35
C ILE A 72 2.99 4.14 -18.14
N LYS A 73 3.53 2.91 -18.09
CA LYS A 73 4.99 2.64 -17.98
C LYS A 73 5.79 3.30 -19.11
N ASP A 74 5.18 3.41 -20.29
CA ASP A 74 5.79 4.04 -21.47
C ASP A 74 5.79 5.57 -21.39
N LYS A 75 5.02 6.16 -20.46
CA LYS A 75 4.88 7.61 -20.30
C LYS A 75 5.71 8.10 -19.11
N GLN A 76 6.63 9.02 -19.37
CA GLN A 76 7.25 9.78 -18.29
C GLN A 76 6.30 10.90 -17.86
N ILE A 77 5.87 10.86 -16.59
CA ILE A 77 4.98 11.87 -16.03
C ILE A 77 5.73 12.53 -14.87
N GLU A 78 5.87 13.86 -14.91
CA GLU A 78 6.51 14.66 -13.86
C GLU A 78 7.96 14.26 -13.51
N GLY A 79 8.74 13.78 -14.50
CA GLY A 79 10.14 13.39 -14.28
C GLY A 79 10.32 12.06 -13.53
N SER A 80 9.24 11.34 -13.23
CA SER A 80 9.28 9.95 -12.77
C SER A 80 8.75 9.01 -13.86
N LYS A 81 9.52 7.97 -14.19
CA LYS A 81 9.08 6.90 -15.11
C LYS A 81 7.96 6.05 -14.51
N TYR A 82 7.89 5.95 -13.18
CA TYR A 82 6.89 5.16 -12.48
C TYR A 82 6.21 5.99 -11.37
N PRO A 83 4.96 6.43 -11.56
CA PRO A 83 4.22 7.12 -10.51
C PRO A 83 3.94 6.17 -9.34
N ARG A 84 4.23 6.63 -8.12
CA ARG A 84 4.21 5.79 -6.90
C ARG A 84 2.88 5.06 -6.66
N ASN A 85 1.76 5.78 -6.77
CA ASN A 85 0.43 5.20 -6.51
C ASN A 85 0.06 4.12 -7.54
N ILE A 86 0.49 4.28 -8.79
CA ILE A 86 0.19 3.35 -9.87
C ILE A 86 0.92 2.03 -9.65
N VAL A 87 2.19 2.10 -9.22
CA VAL A 87 2.97 0.91 -8.86
C VAL A 87 2.31 0.15 -7.71
N VAL A 88 1.84 0.85 -6.68
CA VAL A 88 1.13 0.22 -5.55
C VAL A 88 -0.13 -0.50 -6.04
N LEU A 89 -0.93 0.15 -6.88
CA LEU A 89 -2.15 -0.42 -7.41
C LEU A 89 -1.89 -1.64 -8.31
N ALA A 90 -0.83 -1.60 -9.13
CA ALA A 90 -0.46 -2.70 -10.02
C ALA A 90 -0.07 -3.94 -9.21
N LEU A 91 0.76 -3.76 -8.18
CA LEU A 91 1.19 -4.86 -7.32
C LEU A 91 0.06 -5.36 -6.42
N ALA A 92 -0.82 -4.47 -5.96
CA ALA A 92 -2.03 -4.86 -5.24
C ALA A 92 -2.96 -5.70 -6.14
N ALA A 93 -3.07 -5.33 -7.42
CA ALA A 93 -3.87 -6.08 -8.37
C ALA A 93 -3.31 -7.48 -8.62
N CYS A 94 -2.01 -7.59 -8.87
CA CYS A 94 -1.33 -8.88 -8.98
C CYS A 94 -1.50 -9.73 -7.73
N TYR A 95 -1.42 -9.11 -6.54
CA TYR A 95 -1.59 -9.79 -5.28
C TYR A 95 -2.99 -10.41 -5.14
N LYS A 96 -4.06 -9.70 -5.53
CA LYS A 96 -5.43 -10.22 -5.52
C LYS A 96 -5.66 -11.31 -6.57
N MET A 97 -5.08 -11.20 -7.76
CA MET A 97 -5.20 -12.23 -8.80
C MET A 97 -4.53 -13.55 -8.41
N ASN A 98 -3.39 -13.47 -7.70
CA ASN A 98 -2.60 -14.63 -7.24
C ASN A 98 -2.38 -15.73 -8.30
N SER A 99 -2.25 -15.35 -9.57
CA SER A 99 -1.95 -16.26 -10.69
C SER A 99 -0.44 -16.27 -10.98
N LYS A 100 0.06 -17.34 -11.59
CA LYS A 100 1.48 -17.43 -12.00
C LYS A 100 1.87 -16.29 -12.96
N GLU A 101 0.99 -15.94 -13.88
CA GLU A 101 1.19 -14.83 -14.82
C GLU A 101 1.29 -13.48 -14.10
N SER A 102 0.41 -13.23 -13.13
CA SER A 102 0.44 -12.02 -12.32
C SER A 102 1.71 -11.91 -11.47
N PHE A 103 2.25 -13.05 -11.02
CA PHE A 103 3.50 -13.11 -10.28
C PHE A 103 4.72 -12.80 -11.17
N GLU A 104 4.81 -13.41 -12.35
CA GLU A 104 5.86 -13.10 -13.31
C GLU A 104 5.86 -11.63 -13.72
N TYR A 105 4.66 -11.07 -13.95
CA TYR A 105 4.50 -9.64 -14.21
C TYR A 105 4.98 -8.78 -13.03
N ALA A 106 4.57 -9.11 -11.80
CA ALA A 106 4.97 -8.38 -10.60
C ALA A 106 6.50 -8.39 -10.40
N LEU A 107 7.16 -9.53 -10.62
CA LEU A 107 8.61 -9.64 -10.55
C LEU A 107 9.31 -8.83 -11.64
N LYS A 108 8.80 -8.85 -12.87
CA LYS A 108 9.35 -8.02 -13.96
C LYS A 108 9.24 -6.54 -13.62
N LEU A 109 8.06 -6.09 -13.17
CA LEU A 109 7.85 -4.72 -12.71
C LEU A 109 8.79 -4.37 -11.54
N TRP A 110 8.99 -5.28 -10.60
CA TRP A 110 9.90 -5.08 -9.47
C TRP A 110 11.36 -4.90 -9.90
N LYS A 111 11.83 -5.68 -10.88
CA LYS A 111 13.17 -5.54 -11.48
C LYS A 111 13.30 -4.19 -12.22
N ASP A 112 12.32 -3.85 -13.06
CA ASP A 112 12.31 -2.57 -13.78
C ASP A 112 12.39 -1.37 -12.82
N LEU A 113 11.74 -1.46 -11.66
CA LEU A 113 11.78 -0.43 -10.62
C LEU A 113 13.16 -0.31 -9.97
N LYS A 114 13.81 -1.44 -9.69
CA LYS A 114 15.19 -1.48 -9.16
C LYS A 114 16.18 -0.88 -10.14
N ASP A 115 16.08 -1.22 -11.43
CA ASP A 115 16.99 -0.75 -12.47
C ASP A 115 16.94 0.77 -12.67
N VAL A 116 15.77 1.36 -12.47
CA VAL A 116 15.57 2.82 -12.52
C VAL A 116 15.97 3.51 -11.20
N GLY A 117 16.32 2.76 -10.16
CA GLY A 117 16.64 3.28 -8.84
C GLY A 117 15.42 3.83 -8.11
N HIS A 118 14.21 3.44 -8.51
CA HIS A 118 12.98 3.90 -7.87
C HIS A 118 12.69 3.04 -6.62
N PHE A 119 12.74 3.64 -5.45
CA PHE A 119 12.36 2.98 -4.19
C PHE A 119 10.84 2.83 -4.07
N PRO A 120 10.29 1.59 -4.11
CA PRO A 120 8.86 1.37 -4.01
C PRO A 120 8.32 1.80 -2.63
N MET A 121 7.06 2.22 -2.58
CA MET A 121 6.39 2.50 -1.31
C MET A 121 6.25 1.23 -0.48
N ARG A 122 6.19 1.35 0.85
CA ARG A 122 5.95 0.22 1.77
C ARG A 122 4.84 -0.72 1.28
N ARG A 123 3.68 -0.16 0.90
CA ARG A 123 2.53 -0.95 0.40
C ARG A 123 2.87 -1.75 -0.86
N ALA A 124 3.59 -1.17 -1.82
CA ALA A 124 4.05 -1.88 -3.01
C ALA A 124 4.98 -3.05 -2.64
N THR A 125 5.94 -2.81 -1.74
CA THR A 125 6.85 -3.85 -1.23
C THR A 125 6.08 -4.98 -0.55
N THR A 126 5.11 -4.66 0.31
CA THR A 126 4.35 -5.67 1.05
C THR A 126 3.44 -6.50 0.16
N PHE A 127 2.80 -5.90 -0.86
CA PHE A 127 2.02 -6.68 -1.84
C PHE A 127 2.89 -7.61 -2.68
N CYS A 128 4.05 -7.14 -3.13
CA CYS A 128 4.97 -7.97 -3.91
C CYS A 128 5.54 -9.13 -3.07
N ALA A 129 5.92 -8.86 -1.82
CA ALA A 129 6.38 -9.89 -0.89
C ALA A 129 5.27 -10.88 -0.51
N GLY A 130 4.05 -10.39 -0.24
CA GLY A 130 2.90 -11.25 0.04
C GLY A 130 2.56 -12.16 -1.14
N LEU A 131 2.63 -11.65 -2.37
CA LEU A 131 2.39 -12.45 -3.57
C LEU A 131 3.45 -13.56 -3.72
N ALA A 132 4.72 -13.25 -3.45
CA ALA A 132 5.79 -14.25 -3.45
C ALA A 132 5.57 -15.34 -2.39
N LEU A 133 5.04 -15.01 -1.21
CA LEU A 133 4.68 -16.00 -0.18
C LEU A 133 3.52 -16.89 -0.62
N ASN A 134 2.49 -16.30 -1.22
CA ASN A 134 1.34 -17.06 -1.74
C ASN A 134 1.75 -18.03 -2.86
N GLN A 135 2.77 -17.69 -3.64
CA GLN A 135 3.35 -18.55 -4.69
C GLN A 135 4.40 -19.54 -4.17
N GLY A 136 4.64 -19.60 -2.85
CA GLY A 136 5.60 -20.53 -2.24
C GLY A 136 7.07 -20.18 -2.48
N GLN A 137 7.39 -18.91 -2.74
CA GLN A 137 8.76 -18.41 -2.91
C GLN A 137 9.18 -17.49 -1.76
N PRO A 138 9.35 -18.00 -0.54
CA PRO A 138 9.63 -17.19 0.64
C PRO A 138 11.03 -16.54 0.62
N GLY A 139 11.99 -17.12 -0.10
CA GLY A 139 13.32 -16.52 -0.29
C GLY A 139 13.26 -15.18 -1.05
N LEU A 140 12.49 -15.11 -2.13
CA LEU A 140 12.26 -13.85 -2.86
C LEU A 140 11.48 -12.85 -2.00
N ALA A 141 10.49 -13.31 -1.23
CA ALA A 141 9.76 -12.46 -0.32
C ALA A 141 10.70 -11.75 0.67
N MET A 142 11.66 -12.47 1.25
CA MET A 142 12.66 -11.90 2.15
C MET A 142 13.60 -10.89 1.46
N GLU A 143 14.03 -11.16 0.23
CA GLU A 143 14.83 -10.21 -0.54
C GLU A 143 14.05 -8.90 -0.77
N ILE A 144 12.78 -9.01 -1.17
CA ILE A 144 11.88 -7.88 -1.38
C ILE A 144 11.69 -7.11 -0.08
N LEU A 145 11.42 -7.78 1.04
CA LEU A 145 11.20 -7.13 2.34
C LEU A 145 12.45 -6.42 2.86
N THR A 146 13.64 -6.96 2.61
CA THR A 146 14.91 -6.34 3.01
C THR A 146 15.16 -5.01 2.30
N SER A 147 14.61 -4.82 1.09
CA SER A 147 14.67 -3.54 0.38
C SER A 147 13.78 -2.44 0.98
N ALA A 148 12.89 -2.76 1.93
CA ALA A 148 12.05 -1.76 2.59
C ALA A 148 12.89 -0.76 3.40
N ARG A 149 12.54 0.53 3.31
CA ARG A 149 13.27 1.60 4.02
C ARG A 149 13.22 1.51 5.54
N ASN A 150 12.09 1.04 6.08
CA ASN A 150 11.91 0.85 7.51
C ASN A 150 11.36 -0.57 7.73
N GLN A 151 12.08 -1.31 8.57
CA GLN A 151 11.87 -2.72 8.83
C GLN A 151 10.95 -2.97 10.04
N ASN A 152 10.65 -1.94 10.82
CA ASN A 152 9.87 -2.03 12.05
C ASN A 152 8.37 -1.82 11.82
N TYR A 153 7.94 -1.60 10.56
CA TYR A 153 6.52 -1.55 10.25
C TYR A 153 5.85 -2.89 10.56
N THR A 154 4.69 -2.84 11.22
CA THR A 154 3.87 -3.99 11.61
C THR A 154 3.69 -5.00 10.46
N THR A 155 3.22 -4.55 9.29
CA THR A 155 3.01 -5.41 8.12
C THR A 155 4.30 -6.03 7.57
N VAL A 156 5.42 -5.30 7.63
CA VAL A 156 6.73 -5.81 7.19
C VAL A 156 7.25 -6.88 8.15
N ARG A 157 7.09 -6.68 9.46
CA ARG A 157 7.44 -7.67 10.48
C ARG A 157 6.59 -8.93 10.35
N ASN A 158 5.27 -8.80 10.20
CA ASN A 158 4.36 -9.93 9.97
C ASN A 158 4.79 -10.76 8.75
N LEU A 159 5.04 -10.11 7.60
CA LEU A 159 5.48 -10.80 6.39
C LEU A 159 6.86 -11.46 6.53
N LYS A 160 7.79 -10.85 7.27
CA LYS A 160 9.10 -11.47 7.53
C LYS A 160 8.99 -12.73 8.38
N VAL A 161 8.22 -12.68 9.46
CA VAL A 161 7.98 -13.83 10.32
C VAL A 161 7.32 -14.94 9.52
N ALA A 162 6.31 -14.63 8.70
CA ALA A 162 5.70 -15.60 7.81
C ALA A 162 6.70 -16.22 6.82
N ALA A 163 7.56 -15.40 6.20
CA ALA A 163 8.57 -15.85 5.24
C ALA A 163 9.63 -16.77 5.89
N LEU A 164 10.15 -16.39 7.05
CA LEU A 164 11.12 -17.18 7.82
C LEU A 164 10.52 -18.53 8.23
N THR A 165 9.26 -18.53 8.63
CA THR A 165 8.51 -19.73 9.01
C THR A 165 8.35 -20.68 7.83
N GLN A 166 7.97 -20.18 6.65
CA GLN A 166 7.86 -20.98 5.43
C GLN A 166 9.21 -21.54 4.95
N MET A 167 10.33 -20.84 5.22
CA MET A 167 11.68 -21.36 4.94
C MET A 167 12.17 -22.41 5.95
N GLY A 168 11.39 -22.71 7.00
CA GLY A 168 11.82 -23.58 8.10
C GLY A 168 12.83 -22.94 9.06
N ARG A 169 13.08 -21.62 8.94
CA ARG A 169 14.01 -20.85 9.77
C ARG A 169 13.27 -20.18 10.94
N VAL A 170 12.57 -20.98 11.73
CA VAL A 170 11.72 -20.48 12.83
C VAL A 170 12.57 -19.83 13.94
N GLU A 171 13.79 -20.31 14.15
CA GLU A 171 14.75 -19.74 15.11
C GLU A 171 15.01 -18.25 14.85
N ASP A 172 15.13 -17.86 13.58
CA ASP A 172 15.35 -16.47 13.19
C ASP A 172 14.11 -15.59 13.35
N ALA A 173 12.92 -16.18 13.44
CA ALA A 173 11.68 -15.44 13.68
C ALA A 173 11.54 -15.03 15.16
N ILE A 174 12.09 -15.81 16.08
CA ILE A 174 11.96 -15.57 17.53
C ILE A 174 12.56 -14.22 17.97
N PRO A 175 13.76 -13.80 17.53
CA PRO A 175 14.29 -12.45 17.83
C PRO A 175 13.38 -11.33 17.33
N ILE A 176 12.73 -11.50 16.17
CA ILE A 176 11.80 -10.51 15.62
C ILE A 176 10.56 -10.40 16.51
N LEU A 177 10.01 -11.52 16.98
CA LEU A 177 8.89 -11.52 17.92
C LEU A 177 9.28 -10.87 19.25
N ARG A 178 10.46 -11.21 19.80
CA ARG A 178 10.98 -10.62 21.03
C ARG A 178 11.17 -9.11 20.93
N SER A 179 11.65 -8.60 19.80
CA SER A 179 11.91 -7.16 19.63
C SER A 179 10.70 -6.28 19.95
N VAL A 180 9.48 -6.78 19.73
CA VAL A 180 8.24 -6.06 19.99
C VAL A 180 7.95 -5.88 21.49
N LEU A 181 8.41 -6.81 22.33
CA LEU A 181 8.23 -6.75 23.79
C LEU A 181 9.10 -5.67 24.45
N TYR A 182 10.19 -5.28 23.78
CA TYR A 182 11.22 -4.39 24.33
C TYR A 182 11.31 -3.04 23.59
N GLU A 183 10.48 -2.81 22.58
CA GLU A 183 10.39 -1.53 21.89
C GLU A 183 9.73 -0.48 22.81
N ASP A 184 10.57 0.28 23.51
CA ASP A 184 10.16 1.43 24.31
C ASP A 184 9.80 2.58 23.35
N THR A 185 8.51 2.72 23.04
CA THR A 185 8.02 3.79 22.14
C THR A 185 7.49 4.96 22.97
N PRO A 186 7.93 6.21 22.69
CA PRO A 186 7.48 7.39 23.44
C PRO A 186 5.98 7.69 23.22
N ASP A 187 5.41 7.18 22.14
CA ASP A 187 3.97 7.25 21.83
C ASP A 187 3.27 5.97 22.29
N ASN A 188 2.84 5.93 23.55
CA ASN A 188 2.04 4.85 24.18
C ASN A 188 0.72 4.48 23.46
N ASN A 189 0.40 5.10 22.32
CA ASN A 189 -0.89 4.94 21.64
C ASN A 189 -0.92 3.85 20.55
N THR A 190 0.23 3.35 20.06
CA THR A 190 0.23 2.33 19.00
C THR A 190 0.84 1.03 19.47
N VAL A 191 -0.01 0.10 19.90
CA VAL A 191 0.39 -1.28 20.18
C VAL A 191 0.91 -1.91 18.89
N HIS A 192 2.16 -2.36 18.92
CA HIS A 192 2.74 -3.15 17.84
C HIS A 192 2.11 -4.55 17.85
N THR A 193 1.39 -4.91 16.79
CA THR A 193 0.61 -6.14 16.75
C THR A 193 1.14 -7.15 15.73
N PHE A 194 0.99 -8.43 16.03
CA PHE A 194 1.09 -9.50 15.04
C PHE A 194 -0.30 -10.02 14.70
N ASN A 195 -0.50 -10.44 13.45
CA ASN A 195 -1.77 -11.05 13.06
C ASN A 195 -1.89 -12.47 13.64
N ALA A 196 -3.10 -12.85 14.03
CA ALA A 196 -3.36 -14.16 14.64
C ALA A 196 -3.00 -15.32 13.71
N ASP A 197 -3.21 -15.17 12.40
CA ASP A 197 -2.84 -16.16 11.38
C ASP A 197 -1.32 -16.39 11.31
N VAL A 198 -0.52 -15.32 11.35
CA VAL A 198 0.95 -15.42 11.34
C VAL A 198 1.43 -16.14 12.59
N ILE A 199 0.94 -15.80 13.78
CA ILE A 199 1.30 -16.49 15.02
C ILE A 199 0.91 -17.97 14.98
N ALA A 200 -0.27 -18.31 14.44
CA ALA A 200 -0.69 -19.69 14.26
C ALA A 200 0.24 -20.46 13.30
N THR A 201 0.69 -19.83 12.20
CA THR A 201 1.65 -20.48 11.28
C THR A 201 3.00 -20.75 11.93
N VAL A 202 3.48 -19.84 12.79
CA VAL A 202 4.71 -20.04 13.57
C VAL A 202 4.52 -21.22 14.53
N LYS A 203 3.41 -21.25 15.28
CA LYS A 203 3.08 -22.33 16.21
C LYS A 203 3.07 -23.69 15.53
N ASN A 204 2.43 -23.79 14.36
CA ASN A 204 2.38 -25.02 13.56
C ASN A 204 3.75 -25.45 13.03
N SER A 205 4.69 -24.53 12.89
CA SER A 205 6.05 -24.84 12.42
C SER A 205 6.97 -25.23 13.56
N VAL A 206 6.80 -24.61 14.74
CA VAL A 206 7.48 -25.00 15.98
C VAL A 206 7.12 -26.43 16.37
N THR A 207 5.85 -26.82 16.29
CA THR A 207 5.42 -28.19 16.60
C THR A 207 5.98 -29.23 15.62
N LYS A 208 6.24 -28.85 14.37
CA LYS A 208 6.84 -29.75 13.36
C LYS A 208 8.34 -29.99 13.56
N LEU A 209 9.05 -29.03 14.15
CA LEU A 209 10.51 -29.09 14.33
C LEU A 209 10.95 -29.93 15.54
N ASP A 210 10.01 -30.35 16.40
CA ASP A 210 10.22 -31.17 17.62
C ASP A 210 11.40 -30.72 18.50
N ASN A 211 11.66 -29.40 18.54
CA ASN A 211 12.69 -28.80 19.38
C ASN A 211 12.03 -28.26 20.67
N PRO A 212 12.29 -28.86 21.84
CA PRO A 212 11.64 -28.49 23.10
C PRO A 212 12.00 -27.08 23.56
N ASP A 213 13.22 -26.61 23.29
CA ASP A 213 13.68 -25.30 23.75
C ASP A 213 12.99 -24.17 22.99
N LEU A 214 12.87 -24.30 21.66
CA LEU A 214 12.14 -23.36 20.82
C LEU A 214 10.65 -23.33 21.15
N ALA A 215 10.07 -24.49 21.45
CA ALA A 215 8.67 -24.59 21.86
C ALA A 215 8.41 -23.86 23.18
N LEU A 216 9.28 -24.03 24.18
CA LEU A 216 9.18 -23.30 25.44
C LEU A 216 9.36 -21.80 25.26
N GLU A 217 10.32 -21.37 24.45
CA GLU A 217 10.56 -19.95 24.18
C GLU A 217 9.36 -19.31 23.48
N PHE A 218 8.84 -19.94 22.42
CA PHE A 218 7.67 -19.46 21.70
C PHE A 218 6.42 -19.39 22.60
N ASN A 219 6.17 -20.41 23.42
CA ASN A 219 5.03 -20.43 24.35
C ASN A 219 5.09 -19.29 25.37
N ARG A 220 6.29 -18.94 25.87
CA ARG A 220 6.47 -17.78 26.77
C ARG A 220 6.13 -16.48 26.05
N ILE A 221 6.58 -16.31 24.81
CA ILE A 221 6.28 -15.12 24.00
C ILE A 221 4.78 -15.03 23.69
N GLU A 222 4.14 -16.13 23.29
CA GLU A 222 2.70 -16.19 23.01
C GLU A 222 1.87 -15.75 24.22
N GLN A 223 2.20 -16.23 25.43
CA GLN A 223 1.54 -15.82 26.67
C GLN A 223 1.73 -14.33 26.98
N LEU A 224 2.92 -13.79 26.73
CA LEU A 224 3.19 -12.35 26.92
C LEU A 224 2.39 -11.51 25.92
N PHE A 225 2.35 -11.94 24.65
CA PHE A 225 1.56 -11.27 23.60
C PHE A 225 0.07 -11.25 23.92
N GLN A 226 -0.49 -12.34 24.44
CA GLN A 226 -1.88 -12.39 24.89
C GLN A 226 -2.13 -11.45 26.07
N LYS A 227 -1.22 -11.41 27.06
CA LYS A 227 -1.37 -10.52 28.24
C LYS A 227 -1.26 -9.04 27.89
N GLN A 228 -0.41 -8.68 26.94
CA GLN A 228 -0.15 -7.29 26.54
C GLN A 228 -1.00 -6.82 25.36
N GLY A 229 -1.79 -7.70 24.73
CA GLY A 229 -2.65 -7.34 23.60
C GLY A 229 -1.90 -7.13 22.28
N HIS A 230 -0.75 -7.79 22.09
CA HIS A 230 0.04 -7.71 20.85
C HIS A 230 -0.49 -8.60 19.72
N ILE A 231 -1.62 -9.27 19.89
CA ILE A 231 -2.24 -10.11 18.85
C ILE A 231 -3.45 -9.37 18.28
N SER A 232 -3.46 -9.18 16.96
CA SER A 232 -4.62 -8.63 16.24
C SER A 232 -5.52 -9.74 15.75
N ASP A 233 -6.83 -9.51 15.84
CA ASP A 233 -7.87 -10.43 15.34
C ASP A 233 -7.98 -10.43 13.81
N THR A 234 -7.38 -9.44 13.13
CA THR A 234 -7.40 -9.36 11.66
C THR A 234 -6.39 -10.32 11.04
N THR A 235 -6.72 -10.86 9.86
CA THR A 235 -5.76 -11.68 9.09
C THR A 235 -4.72 -10.78 8.40
N LEU A 236 -3.59 -11.37 8.01
CA LEU A 236 -2.55 -10.68 7.27
C LEU A 236 -3.09 -10.13 5.92
N ASP A 237 -3.95 -10.90 5.24
CA ASP A 237 -4.56 -10.47 3.97
C ASP A 237 -5.46 -9.24 4.17
N GLU A 238 -6.33 -9.29 5.19
CA GLU A 238 -7.20 -8.17 5.57
C GLU A 238 -6.38 -6.94 5.94
N GLN A 239 -5.32 -7.10 6.73
CA GLN A 239 -4.46 -5.97 7.13
C GLN A 239 -3.76 -5.31 5.92
N LEU A 240 -3.32 -6.11 4.93
CA LEU A 240 -2.70 -5.59 3.71
C LEU A 240 -3.72 -4.89 2.81
N CYS A 241 -4.92 -5.45 2.71
CA CYS A 241 -5.99 -4.95 1.86
C CYS A 241 -6.88 -3.89 2.54
N HIS A 242 -6.61 -3.56 3.81
CA HIS A 242 -7.43 -2.62 4.57
C HIS A 242 -7.48 -1.24 3.91
N GLU A 243 -8.69 -0.69 3.89
CA GLU A 243 -8.96 0.62 3.32
C GLU A 243 -8.11 1.69 4.00
N ILE A 244 -7.66 2.67 3.21
CA ILE A 244 -6.89 3.79 3.75
C ILE A 244 -7.84 4.66 4.54
N GLN A 245 -7.82 4.51 5.87
CA GLN A 245 -8.51 5.43 6.75
C GLN A 245 -7.93 6.83 6.56
N LYS A 246 -8.81 7.83 6.43
CA LYS A 246 -8.39 9.23 6.40
C LYS A 246 -7.69 9.52 7.73
N PRO A 247 -6.45 10.05 7.73
CA PRO A 247 -5.85 10.45 8.99
C PRO A 247 -6.81 11.42 9.67
N PRO A 248 -6.99 11.31 11.01
CA PRO A 248 -7.81 12.27 11.73
C PRO A 248 -7.32 13.67 11.38
N ILE A 249 -8.25 14.57 11.06
CA ILE A 249 -7.93 15.98 10.79
C ILE A 249 -7.34 16.51 12.10
N MET A 250 -6.01 16.58 12.18
CA MET A 250 -5.33 17.24 13.29
C MET A 250 -5.71 18.72 13.22
N ASN A 251 -6.74 19.09 14.00
CA ASN A 251 -7.06 20.48 14.30
C ASN A 251 -5.95 21.04 15.20
N ASN A 252 -4.75 21.24 14.64
CA ASN A 252 -3.65 21.94 15.30
C ASN A 252 -3.93 23.45 15.32
N ARG A 253 -5.08 23.84 15.88
CA ARG A 253 -5.46 25.23 16.17
C ARG A 253 -5.32 25.61 17.64
N GLN A 254 -4.93 24.69 18.50
CA GLN A 254 -4.76 24.95 19.94
C GLN A 254 -3.36 24.58 20.42
N GLU A 255 -2.31 25.19 19.86
CA GLU A 255 -0.98 25.20 20.52
C GLU A 255 -0.01 26.22 19.89
N ARG A 256 -0.48 27.46 19.69
CA ARG A 256 0.41 28.62 19.49
C ARG A 256 0.04 29.75 20.47
N GLN A 257 -0.04 29.40 21.75
CA GLN A 257 0.16 30.36 22.83
C GLN A 257 1.53 30.08 23.44
N GLN A 258 2.59 30.50 22.76
CA GLN A 258 3.86 30.79 23.42
C GLN A 258 4.10 32.30 23.30
N PRO A 259 4.55 32.98 24.37
CA PRO A 259 4.82 34.42 24.33
C PRO A 259 6.02 34.66 23.41
N ARG A 260 5.78 35.29 22.26
CA ARG A 260 6.85 35.74 21.36
C ARG A 260 7.64 36.85 22.04
N PHE A 261 8.81 36.50 22.57
CA PHE A 261 9.88 37.46 22.77
C PHE A 261 10.20 38.14 21.43
N ASN A 262 10.13 39.47 21.45
CA ASN A 262 10.45 40.38 20.36
C ASN A 262 11.74 39.98 19.63
N ARG A 263 11.67 39.86 18.30
CA ARG A 263 12.75 40.34 17.42
C ARG A 263 12.26 40.56 15.98
N PHE A 264 12.35 41.84 15.60
CA PHE A 264 12.47 42.43 14.27
C PHE A 264 11.27 42.41 13.31
N GLN A 265 10.73 43.63 13.18
CA GLN A 265 10.00 44.14 12.04
C GLN A 265 10.73 43.79 10.74
N ASN A 266 10.03 43.15 9.80
CA ASN A 266 10.17 43.47 8.39
C ASN A 266 8.89 43.09 7.63
N GLU A 267 8.29 44.13 7.05
CA GLU A 267 7.45 44.19 5.86
C GLU A 267 6.43 43.06 5.60
N ARG A 268 5.17 43.44 5.84
CA ARG A 268 3.95 42.70 5.45
C ARG A 268 3.86 42.58 3.92
N ARG A 269 4.25 41.44 3.37
CA ARG A 269 3.65 40.94 2.11
C ARG A 269 2.36 40.19 2.47
N PRO A 270 1.20 40.47 1.87
CA PRO A 270 -0.02 39.72 2.15
C PRO A 270 0.12 38.31 1.57
N ASN A 271 0.43 37.35 2.45
CA ASN A 271 0.40 35.94 2.13
C ASN A 271 -1.05 35.55 1.84
N LYS A 272 -1.41 35.38 0.56
CA LYS A 272 -2.67 34.74 0.15
C LYS A 272 -2.62 33.29 0.60
N TYR A 273 -3.08 33.03 1.82
CA TYR A 273 -3.45 31.70 2.24
C TYR A 273 -4.59 31.21 1.35
N TYR A 274 -4.32 30.18 0.53
CA TYR A 274 -5.37 29.36 -0.05
C TYR A 274 -6.08 28.64 1.10
N SER A 275 -7.11 29.27 1.67
CA SER A 275 -8.10 28.55 2.45
C SER A 275 -8.78 27.57 1.49
N TYR A 276 -8.70 26.28 1.76
CA TYR A 276 -9.68 25.32 1.25
C TYR A 276 -11.04 25.74 1.85
N ARG A 277 -11.70 26.72 1.23
CA ARG A 277 -13.13 26.94 1.43
C ARG A 277 -13.78 25.64 0.99
N GLN A 278 -14.44 24.97 1.95
CA GLN A 278 -15.48 24.00 1.65
C GLN A 278 -16.29 24.53 0.47
N ARG A 279 -16.37 23.75 -0.61
CA ARG A 279 -17.20 24.13 -1.76
C ARG A 279 -18.64 24.27 -1.24
N PRO A 280 -19.27 25.45 -1.34
CA PRO A 280 -20.68 25.59 -1.02
C PRO A 280 -21.48 24.57 -1.86
N GLY A 281 -22.39 23.82 -1.23
CA GLY A 281 -23.27 22.85 -1.90
C GLY A 281 -23.00 21.36 -1.59
N LEU A 282 -21.90 21.00 -0.91
CA LEU A 282 -21.64 19.59 -0.55
C LEU A 282 -22.32 19.15 0.76
N GLY A 283 -22.87 20.10 1.54
CA GLY A 283 -23.58 19.83 2.80
C GLY A 283 -25.09 19.64 2.62
N GLU A 284 -25.62 19.82 1.42
CA GLU A 284 -27.06 19.70 1.11
C GLU A 284 -27.40 18.37 0.43
N LEU A 285 -26.44 17.44 0.33
CA LEU A 285 -26.59 16.13 -0.30
C LEU A 285 -26.53 14.97 0.72
N VAL A 286 -26.90 15.23 1.98
CA VAL A 286 -27.19 14.19 2.99
C VAL A 286 -28.64 14.30 3.41
#